data_AF-A0A2D9EBK7-F1
#
_entry.id   AF-A0A2D9EBK7-F1
#
_cell.length_a   1.000
_cell.length_b   1.000
_cell.length_c   1.000
_cell.angle_alpha   90.00
_cell.angle_beta   90.00
_cell.angle_gamma   90.00
#
_symmetry.space_group_name_H-M   'P 1'
#
loop_
_entity.id
_entity.type
_entity.pdbx_description
1 polymer ?
#
loop_
_entity_poly.entity_id
_entity_poly.type
_entity_poly.pdbx_seq_one_letter_code
_entity_poly.pdbx_strand_id
1 'polypeptide(L)' 'MLEFCKKVLAKVSFDKVLFQKELKKSLKWLKVAERESLKKWCLKKYGDLYGDLILTTFSNPALA' A
#
# COMPACT_ATOMS: atom_id res chain seq x y z
N MET A 1 2.24 6.65 -11.91
CA MET A 1 2.04 7.02 -10.48
C MET A 1 2.40 5.87 -9.54
N LEU A 2 2.15 4.61 -9.92
CA LEU A 2 2.48 3.42 -9.13
C LEU A 2 3.95 3.34 -8.68
N GLU A 3 4.89 3.59 -9.59
CA GLU A 3 6.34 3.59 -9.28
C GLU A 3 6.73 4.59 -8.19
N PHE A 4 6.07 5.76 -8.16
CA PHE A 4 6.28 6.77 -7.13
C PHE A 4 5.77 6.27 -5.77
N CYS A 5 4.55 5.73 -5.73
CA CYS A 5 3.97 5.13 -4.53
C CYS A 5 4.86 4.01 -3.97
N LYS A 6 5.39 3.12 -4.82
CA LYS A 6 6.34 2.07 -4.40
C LYS A 6 7.60 2.65 -3.76
N LYS A 7 8.19 3.70 -4.34
CA LYS A 7 9.37 4.38 -3.79
C LYS A 7 9.08 5.00 -2.43
N VAL A 8 7.95 5.69 -2.28
CA VAL A 8 7.54 6.29 -1.00
C VAL A 8 7.32 5.21 0.05
N LEU A 9 6.53 4.18 -0.26
CA LEU A 9 6.27 3.05 0.63
C LEU A 9 7.54 2.33 1.06
N ALA A 10 8.52 2.19 0.17
CA ALA A 10 9.82 1.64 0.53
C ALA A 10 10.56 2.51 1.55
N LYS A 11 10.56 3.83 1.36
CA LYS A 11 11.20 4.75 2.30
C LYS A 11 10.52 4.75 3.67
N VAL A 12 9.20 4.60 3.74
CA VAL A 12 8.45 4.62 5.03
C VAL A 12 8.19 3.24 5.62
N SER A 13 8.71 2.17 5.02
CA SER A 13 8.45 0.79 5.43
C SER A 13 8.99 0.42 6.82
N PHE A 14 9.91 1.21 7.36
CA PHE A 14 10.45 1.02 8.71
C PHE A 14 9.45 1.37 9.82
N ASP A 15 8.41 2.17 9.53
CA ASP A 15 7.41 2.58 10.49
C ASP A 15 6.02 2.13 10.05
N LYS A 16 5.40 1.26 10.85
CA LYS A 16 4.09 0.66 10.54
C LYS A 16 3.00 1.71 10.33
N VAL A 17 2.97 2.76 11.16
CA VAL A 17 1.94 3.79 11.13
C VAL A 17 2.11 4.68 9.91
N LEU A 18 3.35 5.07 9.61
CA LEU A 18 3.68 5.86 8.43
C LEU A 18 3.45 5.09 7.13
N PHE A 19 3.83 3.81 7.10
CA PHE A 19 3.55 2.91 5.99
C PHE A 19 2.04 2.83 5.72
N GLN A 20 1.21 2.67 6.76
CA GLN A 20 -0.24 2.65 6.60
C GLN A 20 -0.79 3.96 6.05
N LYS A 21 -0.32 5.10 6.55
CA LYS A 21 -0.75 6.43 6.08
C LYS A 21 -0.43 6.64 4.61
N GLU A 22 0.80 6.32 4.19
CA GLU A 22 1.22 6.48 2.80
C GLU A 22 0.60 5.43 1.87
N LEU A 23 0.30 4.23 2.37
CA LEU A 23 -0.43 3.20 1.63
C LEU A 23 -1.84 3.69 1.31
N LYS A 24 -2.55 4.23 2.29
CA LYS A 24 -3.88 4.83 2.09
C LYS A 24 -3.85 5.99 1.10
N LYS A 25 -2.86 6.89 1.19
CA LYS A 25 -2.68 7.97 0.19
C LYS A 25 -2.43 7.42 -1.21
N SER A 26 -1.60 6.39 -1.32
CA SER A 26 -1.30 5.74 -2.60
C SER A 26 -2.58 5.17 -3.24
N LEU A 27 -3.49 4.59 -2.46
CA LEU A 27 -4.77 4.13 -2.99
C LEU A 27 -5.62 5.25 -3.59
N LYS A 28 -5.65 6.43 -2.93
CA LYS A 28 -6.40 7.58 -3.46
C LYS A 28 -5.85 8.10 -4.78
N TRP A 29 -4.53 8.04 -4.98
CA TRP A 29 -3.89 8.54 -6.21
C TRP A 29 -3.85 7.52 -7.35
N LEU A 30 -3.99 6.24 -7.03
CA LEU A 30 -3.90 5.16 -8.01
C LEU A 30 -5.28 4.78 -8.56
N LYS A 31 -5.31 4.56 -9.87
CA LYS A 31 -6.44 3.95 -10.57
C LYS A 31 -6.61 2.49 -10.12
N VAL A 32 -7.83 1.96 -10.24
CA VAL A 32 -8.17 0.58 -9.83
C VAL A 32 -7.18 -0.47 -10.39
N ALA A 33 -6.82 -0.36 -11.68
CA ALA A 33 -5.84 -1.24 -12.32
C ALA A 33 -4.45 -1.20 -11.66
N GLU A 34 -4.03 -0.04 -11.17
CA GLU A 34 -2.74 0.14 -10.50
C GLU A 34 -2.78 -0.29 -9.03
N ARG A 35 -3.96 -0.20 -8.37
CA ARG A 35 -4.16 -0.64 -6.99
C ARG A 35 -3.89 -2.14 -6.83
N GLU A 36 -4.37 -2.95 -7.75
CA GLU A 36 -4.10 -4.40 -7.82
C GLU A 36 -2.59 -4.69 -7.90
N SER A 37 -1.89 -3.99 -8.79
CA SER A 37 -0.43 -4.10 -8.93
C SER A 37 0.31 -3.66 -7.67
N LEU A 38 -0.14 -2.59 -7.01
CA LEU A 38 0.44 -2.14 -5.75
C LEU A 38 0.22 -3.16 -4.62
N LYS A 39 -0.98 -3.76 -4.53
CA LYS A 39 -1.32 -4.78 -3.54
C LYS A 39 -0.38 -5.98 -3.63
N LYS A 40 -0.23 -6.54 -4.83
CA LYS A 40 0.68 -7.68 -5.08
C LYS A 40 2.12 -7.34 -4.69
N TRP A 41 2.58 -6.14 -5.03
CA TRP A 41 3.93 -5.70 -4.67
C TRP A 41 4.11 -5.53 -3.16
N CYS A 42 3.14 -4.93 -2.46
CA CYS A 42 3.19 -4.77 -1.00
C CYS A 42 3.19 -6.12 -0.30
N LEU A 43 2.34 -7.06 -0.71
CA LEU A 43 2.30 -8.41 -0.14
C LEU A 43 3.59 -9.18 -0.41
N LYS A 44 4.16 -9.06 -1.62
CA LYS A 44 5.43 -9.71 -1.95
C LYS A 44 6.61 -9.21 -1.11
N LYS A 45 6.65 -7.91 -0.81
CA LYS A 45 7.81 -7.27 -0.16
C LYS A 45 7.66 -7.11 1.35
N TYR A 46 6.44 -6.88 1.83
CA TYR A 46 6.12 -6.60 3.23
C TYR A 46 5.00 -7.48 3.78
N GLY A 47 4.59 -8.53 3.06
CA GLY A 47 3.54 -9.44 3.53
C GLY A 47 3.87 -10.13 4.85
N ASP A 48 5.15 -10.44 5.07
CA ASP A 48 5.63 -11.06 6.30
C ASP A 48 5.50 -10.11 7.52
N LEU A 49 5.76 -8.81 7.32
CA LEU A 49 5.74 -7.80 8.38
C LEU A 49 4.35 -7.17 8.58
N TYR A 50 3.65 -6.90 7.47
CA TYR A 50 2.44 -6.06 7.41
C TYR A 50 1.31 -6.69 6.62
N GLY A 51 1.31 -8.01 6.40
CA GLY A 51 0.31 -8.71 5.57
C GLY A 51 -1.14 -8.37 5.95
N ASP A 52 -1.47 -8.45 7.23
CA ASP A 52 -2.80 -8.11 7.76
C ASP A 52 -3.18 -6.65 7.48
N LEU A 53 -2.24 -5.73 7.71
CA LEU A 53 -2.43 -4.30 7.48
C LEU A 53 -2.66 -3.98 6.00
N ILE A 54 -1.91 -4.64 5.11
CA ILE A 54 -2.06 -4.51 3.67
C ILE A 54 -3.44 -5.02 3.27
N LEU A 55 -3.79 -6.26 3.63
CA LEU A 55 -5.08 -6.85 3.30
C LEU A 55 -6.26 -6.00 3.80
N THR A 56 -6.21 -5.55 5.05
CA THR A 56 -7.24 -4.69 5.66
C THR A 56 -7.35 -3.35 4.91
N THR A 57 -6.23 -2.74 4.52
CA THR A 57 -6.23 -1.45 3.81
C THR A 57 -6.84 -1.57 2.41
N PHE A 58 -6.60 -2.68 1.71
CA PHE A 58 -7.17 -2.93 0.38
C PHE A 58 -8.61 -3.48 0.41
N SER A 59 -9.07 -4.01 1.56
CA SER A 59 -10.42 -4.58 1.70
C SER A 59 -11.46 -3.57 2.17
N ASN A 60 -11.04 -2.41 2.67
CA ASN A 60 -11.98 -1.39 3.16
C ASN A 60 -12.50 -0.49 2.02
N PRO A 61 -13.78 -0.59 1.62
CA PRO A 61 -14.36 0.23 0.55
C PRO A 61 -14.49 1.71 0.93
N ALA A 62 -14.44 2.06 2.23
CA ALA A 62 -14.51 3.46 2.68
C ALA A 62 -13.26 4.30 2.34
N LEU A 63 -12.19 3.65 1.84
CA LEU A 63 -10.95 4.29 1.40
C LEU A 63 -10.82 4.35 -0.14
N ALA A 64 -11.80 3.77 -0.87
CA ALA A 64 -11.77 3.62 -2.32
C ALA A 64 -12.10 4.92 -3.07
#